data_AF-A0A7V3UKX7-F1
#
_entry.id   AF-A0A7V3UKX7-F1
#
_cell.length_a   1.000
_cell.length_b   1.000
_cell.length_c   1.000
_cell.angle_alpha   90.00
_cell.angle_beta   90.00
_cell.angle_gamma   90.00
#
_symmetry.space_group_name_H-M   'P 1'
#
loop_
_entity.id
_entity.type
_entity.pdbx_description
1 polymer ?
#
loop_
_entity_poly.entity_id
_entity_poly.type
_entity_poly.pdbx_seq_one_letter_code
_entity_poly.pdbx_strand_id
1 'polypeptide(L)' 'MTELQKHMIQDLQLRGFSERTQEMYVRAVRQPAEHYHKSPDLITEEELRQYFLYIKNVKHSSLQC' A
#
# COMPACT_ATOMS: atom_id res chain seq x y z
N MET A 1 7.57 3.83 -10.31
CA MET A 1 6.12 4.13 -10.33
C MET A 1 5.50 3.14 -11.30
N THR A 2 4.76 2.14 -10.81
CA THR A 2 4.11 1.13 -11.66
C THR A 2 2.80 1.69 -12.25
N GLU A 3 2.28 1.07 -13.31
CA GLU A 3 0.99 1.48 -13.89
C GLU A 3 -0.15 1.38 -12.86
N LEU A 4 -0.18 0.33 -12.03
CA LEU A 4 -1.12 0.21 -10.92
C LEU A 4 -1.04 1.40 -9.93
N GLN A 5 0.17 1.86 -9.59
CA GLN A 5 0.34 3.00 -8.68
C GLN A 5 -0.23 4.29 -9.28
N LYS A 6 -0.08 4.49 -10.61
CA LYS A 6 -0.63 5.67 -11.29
C LYS A 6 -2.16 5.65 -11.29
N HIS A 7 -2.75 4.50 -11.63
CA HIS A 7 -4.20 4.32 -11.63
C HIS A 7 -4.79 4.58 -10.23
N MET A 8 -4.14 4.03 -9.19
CA MET A 8 -4.55 4.27 -7.80
C MET A 8 -4.49 5.77 -7.42
N ILE A 9 -3.45 6.51 -7.82
CA ILE A 9 -3.38 7.95 -7.55
C ILE A 9 -4.52 8.69 -8.24
N GLN A 10 -4.81 8.37 -9.50
CA GLN A 10 -5.92 8.97 -10.24
C GLN A 10 -7.27 8.69 -9.58
N ASP A 11 -7.51 7.45 -9.13
CA ASP A 11 -8.73 7.07 -8.41
C ASP A 11 -8.86 7.84 -7.09
N LEU A 12 -7.76 8.03 -6.37
CA LEU A 12 -7.75 8.80 -5.12
C LEU A 12 -8.00 10.30 -5.37
N GLN A 13 -7.48 10.85 -6.47
CA GLN A 13 -7.75 12.22 -6.90
C GLN A 13 -9.22 12.42 -7.29
N LEU A 14 -9.80 11.49 -8.05
CA LEU A 14 -11.22 11.52 -8.43
C LEU A 14 -12.15 11.49 -7.21
N ARG A 15 -11.74 10.82 -6.14
CA ARG A 15 -12.47 10.78 -4.85
C ARG A 15 -12.24 12.01 -3.96
N GLY A 16 -11.38 12.95 -4.37
CA GLY A 16 -11.10 14.17 -3.62
C GLY A 16 -10.17 13.99 -2.42
N PHE A 17 -9.36 12.92 -2.39
CA PHE A 17 -8.38 12.73 -1.30
C PHE A 17 -7.23 13.73 -1.40
N SER A 18 -6.77 14.22 -0.24
CA SER A 18 -5.61 15.12 -0.15
C SER A 18 -4.33 14.46 -0.68
N GLU A 19 -3.36 15.27 -1.14
CA GLU A 19 -2.04 14.78 -1.59
C GLU A 19 -1.36 13.92 -0.52
N ARG A 20 -1.42 14.34 0.75
CA ARG A 20 -0.89 13.57 1.87
C ARG A 20 -1.54 12.19 1.97
N THR A 21 -2.84 12.10 1.77
CA THR A 21 -3.55 10.81 1.74
C THR A 21 -3.10 9.97 0.55
N GLN A 22 -2.96 10.56 -0.63
CA GLN A 22 -2.45 9.86 -1.82
C GLN A 22 -1.06 9.26 -1.57
N GLU A 23 -0.13 10.04 -1.01
CA GLU A 23 1.21 9.58 -0.66
C GLU A 23 1.20 8.42 0.34
N MET A 24 0.34 8.51 1.36
CA MET A 24 0.21 7.46 2.37
C MET A 24 -0.29 6.14 1.76
N TYR A 25 -1.27 6.20 0.86
CA TYR A 25 -1.76 5.02 0.15
C TYR A 25 -0.70 4.42 -0.78
N VAL A 26 0.04 5.25 -1.53
CA VAL A 26 1.16 4.79 -2.36
C VAL A 26 2.23 4.10 -1.51
N ARG A 27 2.57 4.68 -0.34
CA ARG A 27 3.49 4.04 0.62
C ARG A 27 2.93 2.73 1.15
N ALA A 28 1.63 2.65 1.45
CA ALA A 28 1.00 1.43 1.95
C ALA A 28 1.07 0.28 0.94
N VAL A 29 1.00 0.55 -0.36
CA VAL A 29 1.17 -0.45 -1.43
C VAL A 29 2.64 -0.79 -1.70
N ARG A 30 3.55 0.18 -1.55
CA ARG A 30 4.99 -0.02 -1.77
C ARG A 30 5.62 -0.93 -0.72
N GLN A 31 5.24 -0.79 0.54
CA GLN A 31 5.86 -1.56 1.63
C GLN A 31 5.68 -3.10 1.54
N PRO A 32 4.50 -3.67 1.19
CA PRO A 32 4.38 -5.11 0.97
C PRO A 32 5.14 -5.58 -0.27
N ALA A 33 5.20 -4.77 -1.33
CA ALA A 33 6.00 -5.08 -2.52
C ALA A 33 7.50 -5.16 -2.21
N GLU A 34 8.00 -4.24 -1.39
CA GLU A 34 9.37 -4.29 -0.86
C GLU A 34 9.58 -5.48 0.08
N HIS A 35 8.59 -5.86 0.89
CA HIS A 35 8.72 -6.99 1.81
C HIS A 35 8.81 -8.34 1.07
N TYR A 36 7.95 -8.56 0.08
CA TYR A 36 7.92 -9.81 -0.69
C TYR A 36 8.84 -9.83 -1.91
N HIS A 37 9.44 -8.68 -2.26
CA HIS A 37 10.26 -8.50 -3.48
C HIS A 37 9.48 -8.88 -4.75
N LYS A 38 8.20 -8.51 -4.78
CA LYS A 38 7.27 -8.80 -5.87
C LYS A 38 6.66 -7.50 -6.41
N SER A 39 6.24 -7.51 -7.68
CA SER A 39 5.38 -6.42 -8.18
C SER A 39 4.12 -6.36 -7.31
N PRO A 40 3.58 -5.18 -6.97
CA PRO A 40 2.33 -5.08 -6.22
C PRO A 40 1.17 -5.85 -6.86
N ASP A 41 1.19 -5.98 -8.19
CA ASP A 41 0.19 -6.72 -8.98
C ASP A 41 0.25 -8.24 -8.78
N LEU A 42 1.36 -8.75 -8.23
CA LEU A 42 1.63 -10.17 -8.00
C LEU A 42 1.46 -10.57 -6.53
N ILE A 43 1.12 -9.61 -5.66
CA ILE A 43 0.90 -9.87 -4.24
C ILE A 43 -0.51 -10.45 -4.09
N THR A 44 -0.58 -11.66 -3.57
CA THR A 44 -1.87 -12.32 -3.31
C THR A 44 -2.55 -11.73 -2.08
N GLU A 45 -3.86 -11.89 -1.98
CA GLU A 45 -4.63 -11.44 -0.81
C GLU A 45 -4.13 -12.07 0.50
N GLU A 46 -3.71 -13.35 0.45
CA GLU A 46 -3.17 -14.03 1.63
C GLU A 46 -1.83 -13.44 2.06
N GLU A 47 -0.91 -13.16 1.13
CA GLU A 47 0.34 -12.46 1.43
C GLU A 47 0.08 -11.07 1.99
N LEU A 48 -0.89 -10.35 1.44
CA LEU A 48 -1.29 -9.04 1.95
C LEU A 48 -1.81 -9.13 3.40
N ARG A 49 -2.62 -10.15 3.70
CA ARG A 49 -3.13 -10.42 5.06
C ARG A 49 -1.99 -10.73 6.02
N GLN A 50 -1.09 -11.63 5.65
CA GLN A 50 0.08 -11.97 6.46
C GLN A 50 0.96 -10.74 6.72
N TYR A 51 1.12 -9.89 5.71
CA TYR A 51 1.86 -8.64 5.84
C TYR A 51 1.21 -7.66 6.83
N PHE A 52 -0.11 -7.48 6.77
CA PHE A 52 -0.80 -6.62 7.74
C PHE A 52 -0.72 -7.18 9.17
N LEU A 53 -0.78 -8.50 9.33
CA LEU A 53 -0.53 -9.15 10.62
C LEU A 53 0.90 -8.90 11.12
N TYR A 54 1.90 -9.00 10.24
CA TYR A 54 3.29 -8.69 10.56
C TYR A 54 3.47 -7.23 10.99
N ILE A 55 2.90 -6.26 10.25
CA ILE A 55 2.96 -4.85 10.63
C ILE A 55 2.32 -4.61 12.00
N LYS A 56 1.13 -5.20 12.23
CA LYS A 56 0.35 -5.01 13.45
C LYS A 56 1.04 -5.62 14.68
N ASN A 57 1.60 -6.81 14.55
CA ASN A 57 2.10 -7.58 15.69
C ASN A 57 3.59 -7.39 15.95
N VAL A 58 4.39 -7.10 14.91
CA VAL A 58 5.86 -7.04 15.01
C VAL A 58 6.35 -5.61 14.88
N LYS A 59 5.88 -4.90 13.84
CA LYS A 59 6.44 -3.60 13.47
C LYS A 59 5.84 -2.44 14.28
N HIS A 60 4.77 -2.66 15.06
CA HIS A 60 4.00 -1.66 15.82
C HIS A 60 3.82 -0.32 15.06
N SER A 61 3.74 -0.39 13.73
CA SER A 61 3.78 0.82 12.91
C SER A 61 2.40 1.46 12.95
N SER A 62 2.35 2.74 13.31
CA SER A 62 1.17 3.59 13.35
C SER A 62 0.63 3.93 11.96
N LEU A 63 0.47 2.94 11.09
CA LEU A 63 -0.23 3.04 9.81
C LEU A 63 -1.77 3.01 9.97
N GLN A 64 -2.25 3.46 11.13
CA GLN A 64 -3.63 3.88 11.34
C GLN A 64 -3.66 5.40 11.19
N CYS A 65 -3.84 5.85 9.96
CA CYS A 65 -4.41 7.15 9.65
C CYS A 65 -5.64 6.90 8.79
#